data_AF-A0A225X2N9-F1
#
_entry.id   AF-A0A225X2N9-F1
#
_cell.length_a   1.000
_cell.length_b   1.000
_cell.length_c   1.000
_cell.angle_alpha   90.00
_cell.angle_beta   90.00
_cell.angle_gamma   90.00
#
_symmetry.space_group_name_H-M   'P 1'
#
loop_
_entity.id
_entity.type
_entity.pdbx_description
1 polymer ?
#
loop_
_entity_poly.entity_id
_entity_poly.type
_entity_poly.pdbx_seq_one_letter_code
_entity_poly.pdbx_strand_id
1 'polypeptide(L)'
;MASVLVHLSLLLVFFAVADASNATESSDDGLVYYYDIPECSDDELNLGEAILTTEPNTLRCEELFRLRTGMLLQSADVADLMCGEQICLNALRILLSTLPNCRYERWGLKYSAAKFLNHCGVATNVTGLA
;
A
#
# COMPACT_ATOMS: atom_id res chain seq x y z
N MET A 1 14.52 36.93 45.40
CA MET A 1 13.53 37.21 46.46
C MET A 1 12.17 37.39 45.80
N ALA A 2 11.11 36.90 46.47
CA ALA A 2 9.69 36.91 46.09
C ALA A 2 9.28 35.91 44.99
N SER A 3 8.17 35.18 45.07
CA SER A 3 7.28 34.84 46.18
C SER A 3 6.42 33.66 45.74
N VAL A 4 6.07 32.81 46.70
CA VAL A 4 5.27 31.60 46.58
C VAL A 4 3.81 31.95 46.30
N LEU A 5 3.14 31.24 45.39
CA LEU A 5 1.69 31.08 45.46
C LEU A 5 1.30 29.63 45.11
N VAL A 6 1.25 28.82 46.15
CA VAL A 6 0.61 27.50 46.13
C VAL A 6 -0.90 27.74 46.06
N HIS A 7 -1.56 27.31 44.99
CA HIS A 7 -3.02 27.18 44.98
C HIS A 7 -3.38 25.71 45.09
N LEU A 8 -3.67 25.34 46.33
CA LEU A 8 -4.34 24.14 46.78
C LEU A 8 -5.82 24.23 46.34
N SER A 9 -6.30 23.31 45.52
CA SER A 9 -7.73 23.05 45.37
C SER A 9 -7.95 21.59 45.00
N LEU A 10 -8.25 20.84 46.06
CA LEU A 10 -8.69 19.45 46.08
C LEU A 10 -10.20 19.43 45.82
N LEU A 11 -10.67 18.78 44.75
CA LEU A 11 -12.05 18.28 44.66
C LEU A 11 -12.04 16.94 43.90
N LEU A 12 -12.15 15.88 44.68
CA LEU A 12 -12.39 14.51 44.25
C LEU A 12 -13.84 14.40 43.74
N VAL A 13 -14.02 13.90 42.52
CA VAL A 13 -15.30 13.29 42.12
C VAL A 13 -14.99 11.87 41.64
N PHE A 14 -15.35 10.90 42.49
CA PHE A 14 -15.37 9.49 42.16
C PHE A 14 -16.62 9.23 41.33
N PHE A 15 -16.46 8.88 40.06
CA PHE A 15 -17.47 8.13 39.32
C PHE A 15 -17.00 6.69 39.23
N ALA A 16 -17.53 5.84 40.10
CA ALA A 16 -17.48 4.40 39.93
C ALA A 16 -18.61 4.01 38.95
N VAL A 17 -18.25 3.57 37.75
CA VAL A 17 -19.12 2.69 36.96
C VAL A 17 -18.39 1.36 36.82
N ALA A 18 -19.01 0.32 37.36
CA ALA A 18 -18.56 -1.04 37.24
C ALA A 18 -19.34 -1.73 36.10
N ASP A 19 -18.60 -2.58 35.41
CA ASP A 19 -19.03 -3.74 34.61
C ASP A 19 -19.69 -3.49 33.25
N ALA A 20 -18.92 -3.74 32.19
CA ALA A 20 -18.93 -5.07 31.57
C ALA A 20 -17.72 -5.14 30.62
N SER A 21 -16.78 -6.03 30.94
CA SER A 21 -15.68 -6.41 30.06
C SER A 21 -16.24 -7.15 28.85
N ASN A 22 -16.65 -6.40 27.83
CA ASN A 22 -16.77 -6.93 26.48
C ASN A 22 -15.68 -6.27 25.63
N ALA A 23 -14.43 -6.63 25.95
CA ALA A 23 -13.35 -6.54 24.98
C ALA A 23 -13.68 -7.57 23.89
N THR A 24 -14.55 -7.19 22.95
CA THR A 24 -14.43 -7.74 21.61
C THR A 24 -13.24 -7.03 21.00
N GLU A 25 -12.06 -7.57 21.29
CA GLU A 25 -10.94 -7.51 20.39
C GLU A 25 -11.41 -8.13 19.06
N SER A 26 -12.08 -7.34 18.24
CA SER A 26 -11.98 -7.55 16.80
C SER A 26 -10.73 -6.81 16.35
N SER A 27 -9.59 -7.32 16.80
CA SER A 27 -8.34 -7.19 16.05
C SER A 27 -8.52 -8.06 14.81
N ASP A 28 -9.40 -7.64 13.90
CA ASP A 28 -9.32 -8.07 12.51
C ASP A 28 -8.31 -7.11 11.86
N ASP A 29 -7.07 -7.26 12.31
CA ASP A 29 -5.90 -6.84 11.58
C ASP A 29 -6.03 -7.60 10.25
N GLY A 30 -6.47 -6.89 9.21
CA GLY A 30 -6.73 -7.43 7.88
C GLY A 30 -5.44 -7.89 7.21
N LEU A 31 -4.84 -8.95 7.76
CA LEU A 31 -3.69 -9.68 7.27
C LEU A 31 -4.16 -10.58 6.12
N VAL A 32 -4.44 -9.97 4.97
CA VAL A 32 -4.51 -10.73 3.72
C VAL A 32 -3.09 -11.18 3.42
N TYR A 33 -2.79 -12.46 3.67
CA TYR A 33 -1.51 -13.01 3.32
C TYR A 33 -1.39 -13.00 1.79
N TYR A 34 -0.20 -12.74 1.26
CA TYR A 34 0.10 -12.86 -0.18
C TYR A 34 -0.46 -14.17 -0.81
N TYR A 35 -0.54 -15.24 0.00
CA TYR A 35 -1.07 -16.55 -0.37
C TYR A 35 -2.59 -16.59 -0.60
N ASP A 36 -3.34 -15.57 -0.15
CA ASP A 36 -4.80 -15.47 -0.29
C ASP A 36 -5.23 -14.80 -1.60
N ILE A 37 -4.30 -14.22 -2.37
CA ILE A 37 -4.60 -13.66 -3.70
C ILE A 37 -4.87 -14.83 -4.67
N PRO A 38 -6.05 -14.91 -5.31
CA PRO A 38 -6.37 -15.98 -6.25
C PRO A 38 -5.47 -15.93 -7.50
N GLU A 39 -5.22 -17.08 -8.12
CA GLU A 39 -4.56 -17.15 -9.43
C GLU A 39 -5.39 -16.39 -10.47
N CYS A 40 -4.71 -15.68 -11.37
CA CYS A 40 -5.37 -15.04 -12.50
C CYS A 40 -5.92 -16.09 -13.48
N SER A 41 -7.11 -15.84 -14.00
CA SER A 41 -7.57 -16.46 -15.24
C SER A 41 -6.77 -15.99 -16.45
N ASP A 42 -6.82 -16.73 -17.56
CA ASP A 42 -6.14 -16.34 -18.80
C ASP A 42 -6.57 -14.94 -19.29
N ASP A 43 -7.86 -14.61 -19.15
CA ASP A 43 -8.39 -13.28 -19.52
C ASP A 43 -7.79 -12.18 -18.65
N GLU A 44 -7.62 -12.42 -17.34
CA GLU A 44 -6.98 -11.48 -16.43
C GLU A 44 -5.48 -11.34 -16.70
N LEU A 45 -4.79 -12.43 -17.06
CA LEU A 45 -3.38 -12.38 -17.46
C LEU A 45 -3.20 -11.56 -18.74
N ASN A 46 -4.02 -11.81 -19.75
CA ASN A 46 -4.01 -11.05 -21.00
C ASN A 46 -4.31 -9.56 -20.76
N LEU A 47 -5.26 -9.25 -19.88
CA LEU A 47 -5.57 -7.88 -19.48
C LEU A 47 -4.38 -7.22 -18.76
N GLY A 48 -3.76 -7.94 -17.81
CA GLY A 48 -2.60 -7.47 -17.08
C GLY A 48 -1.41 -7.17 -18.00
N GLU A 49 -1.11 -8.08 -18.93
CA GLU A 49 -0.07 -7.91 -19.95
C GLU A 49 -0.38 -6.71 -20.85
N ALA A 50 -1.61 -6.60 -21.35
CA ALA A 50 -2.02 -5.47 -22.18
C ALA A 50 -1.84 -4.14 -21.45
N ILE A 51 -2.24 -4.03 -20.20
CA ILE A 51 -2.06 -2.81 -19.39
C ILE A 51 -0.57 -2.49 -19.23
N LEU A 52 0.24 -3.47 -18.80
CA LEU A 52 1.67 -3.29 -18.55
C LEU A 52 2.45 -2.90 -19.81
N THR A 53 1.99 -3.28 -20.99
CA THR A 53 2.70 -3.07 -22.27
C THR A 53 2.11 -1.94 -23.12
N THR A 54 0.98 -1.33 -22.73
CA THR A 54 0.34 -0.26 -23.51
C THR A 54 0.07 1.01 -22.73
N GLU A 55 0.12 0.98 -21.39
CA GLU A 55 -0.15 2.17 -20.58
C GLU A 55 0.97 3.22 -20.79
N PRO A 56 0.64 4.45 -21.24
CA PRO A 56 1.65 5.42 -21.65
C PRO A 56 2.66 5.83 -20.57
N ASN A 57 2.23 6.02 -19.32
CA ASN A 57 3.14 6.40 -18.24
C ASN A 57 4.08 5.24 -17.86
N THR A 58 3.58 4.01 -17.92
CA THR A 58 4.34 2.77 -17.73
C THR A 58 5.45 2.70 -18.78
N LEU A 59 5.10 2.81 -20.06
CA LEU A 59 6.07 2.81 -21.16
C LEU A 59 7.10 3.93 -21.03
N ARG A 60 6.67 5.14 -20.65
CA ARG A 60 7.58 6.28 -20.51
C ARG A 60 8.52 6.13 -19.31
N CYS A 61 8.05 5.58 -18.21
CA CYS A 61 8.90 5.25 -17.06
C CYS A 61 9.90 4.14 -17.43
N GLU A 62 9.45 3.09 -18.12
CA GLU A 62 10.32 2.02 -18.60
C GLU A 62 11.40 2.53 -19.53
N GLU A 63 11.06 3.43 -20.46
CA GLU A 63 12.03 4.08 -21.35
C GLU A 63 13.07 4.91 -20.56
N LEU A 64 12.62 5.68 -19.57
CA LEU A 64 13.49 6.52 -18.73
C LEU A 64 14.57 5.69 -18.02
N PHE A 65 14.21 4.49 -17.55
CA PHE A 65 15.09 3.58 -16.83
C PHE A 65 15.67 2.46 -17.70
N ARG A 66 15.43 2.50 -19.02
CA ARG A 66 15.88 1.49 -20.00
C ARG A 66 15.44 0.07 -19.64
N LEU A 67 14.26 -0.06 -19.06
CA LEU A 67 13.62 -1.34 -18.83
C LEU A 67 13.08 -1.92 -20.12
N ARG A 68 12.94 -3.25 -20.17
CA ARG A 68 12.12 -3.86 -21.23
C ARG A 68 10.65 -3.57 -20.97
N THR A 69 9.89 -3.47 -22.04
CA THR A 69 8.45 -3.23 -21.97
C THR A 69 7.75 -4.29 -21.12
N GLY A 70 6.87 -3.87 -20.22
CA GLY A 70 6.11 -4.71 -19.30
C GLY A 70 6.89 -5.20 -18.07
N MET A 71 8.10 -4.69 -17.83
CA MET A 71 8.96 -5.07 -16.70
C MET A 71 8.93 -4.08 -15.54
N LEU A 72 8.16 -2.99 -15.61
CA LEU A 72 8.12 -1.96 -14.55
C LEU A 72 8.00 -2.57 -13.15
N LEU A 73 7.02 -3.46 -12.94
CA LEU A 73 6.76 -4.06 -11.62
C LEU A 73 7.85 -5.05 -11.16
N GLN A 74 8.73 -5.49 -12.06
CA GLN A 74 9.81 -6.43 -11.78
C GLN A 74 11.16 -5.74 -11.55
N SER A 75 11.21 -4.41 -11.60
CA SER A 75 12.44 -3.60 -11.62
C SER A 75 12.91 -3.21 -10.22
N ALA A 76 13.08 -4.21 -9.35
CA ALA A 76 13.46 -4.01 -7.96
C ALA A 76 14.85 -3.37 -7.79
N ASP A 77 15.76 -3.57 -8.75
CA ASP A 77 17.13 -3.06 -8.75
C ASP A 77 17.22 -1.54 -8.91
N VAL A 78 16.19 -0.92 -9.49
CA VAL A 78 16.12 0.54 -9.73
C VAL A 78 14.94 1.19 -9.01
N ALA A 79 14.27 0.46 -8.11
CA ALA A 79 13.06 0.92 -7.45
C ALA A 79 13.23 2.24 -6.70
N ASP A 80 14.33 2.41 -5.95
CA ASP A 80 14.62 3.64 -5.22
C ASP A 80 14.76 4.86 -6.15
N LEU A 81 15.37 4.67 -7.33
CA LEU A 81 15.53 5.73 -8.30
C LEU A 81 14.18 6.11 -8.93
N MET A 82 13.32 5.13 -9.20
CA MET A 82 11.97 5.37 -9.73
C MET A 82 11.07 6.14 -8.78
N CYS A 83 11.27 6.01 -7.46
CA CYS A 83 10.49 6.77 -6.47
C CYS A 83 10.70 8.29 -6.58
N GLY A 84 11.81 8.75 -7.15
CA GLY A 84 12.07 10.17 -7.42
C GLY A 84 11.38 10.70 -8.68
N GLU A 85 10.80 9.83 -9.50
CA GLU A 85 10.28 10.19 -10.82
C GLU A 85 8.75 10.20 -10.84
N GLN A 86 8.16 11.39 -11.02
CA GLN A 86 6.72 11.55 -10.97
C GLN A 86 6.00 10.73 -12.05
N ILE A 87 6.62 10.54 -13.21
CA ILE A 87 6.08 9.71 -14.29
C ILE A 87 5.90 8.24 -13.85
N CYS A 88 6.88 7.71 -13.10
CA CYS A 88 6.86 6.36 -12.56
C CYS A 88 5.83 6.22 -11.44
N LEU A 89 5.74 7.21 -10.54
CA LEU A 89 4.69 7.22 -9.52
C LEU A 89 3.29 7.27 -10.14
N ASN A 90 3.10 8.01 -11.23
CA ASN A 90 1.82 8.06 -11.94
C ASN A 90 1.51 6.73 -12.63
N ALA A 91 2.49 6.11 -13.28
CA ALA A 91 2.36 4.78 -13.86
C ALA A 91 1.89 3.77 -12.79
N LEU A 92 2.59 3.71 -11.66
CA LEU A 92 2.26 2.80 -10.56
C LEU A 92 0.85 3.04 -9.99
N ARG A 93 0.40 4.30 -9.88
CA ARG A 93 -0.98 4.61 -9.47
C ARG A 93 -2.02 4.11 -10.47
N ILE A 94 -1.75 4.27 -11.77
CA ILE A 94 -2.61 3.75 -12.82
C ILE A 94 -2.67 2.23 -12.74
N LEU A 95 -1.51 1.57 -12.73
CA LEU A 95 -1.40 0.11 -12.60
C LEU A 95 -2.14 -0.42 -11.36
N LEU A 96 -1.99 0.24 -10.20
CA LEU A 96 -2.73 -0.11 -9.00
C LEU A 96 -4.25 -0.07 -9.19
N SER A 97 -4.73 0.95 -9.91
CA SER A 97 -6.16 1.15 -10.17
C SER A 97 -6.72 0.19 -11.23
N THR A 98 -5.90 -0.22 -12.20
CA THR A 98 -6.37 -0.94 -13.40
C THR A 98 -6.03 -2.43 -13.42
N LEU A 99 -4.94 -2.85 -12.78
CA LEU A 99 -4.52 -4.26 -12.81
C LEU A 99 -5.53 -5.14 -12.06
N PRO A 100 -5.75 -6.37 -12.55
CA PRO A 100 -6.61 -7.33 -11.88
C PRO A 100 -6.02 -7.71 -10.52
N ASN A 101 -6.90 -7.97 -9.55
CA ASN A 101 -6.51 -8.39 -8.21
C ASN A 101 -6.33 -9.91 -8.15
N CYS A 102 -5.32 -10.39 -8.87
CA CYS A 102 -4.98 -11.81 -8.96
C CYS A 102 -3.45 -11.96 -9.03
N ARG A 103 -2.96 -13.19 -8.89
CA ARG A 103 -1.55 -13.52 -8.98
C ARG A 103 -1.21 -14.26 -10.28
N TYR A 104 -0.06 -13.91 -10.82
CA TYR A 104 0.64 -14.64 -11.88
C TYR A 104 1.93 -15.19 -11.29
N GLU A 105 2.14 -16.50 -11.38
CA GLU A 105 3.25 -17.19 -10.72
C GLU A 105 3.34 -16.83 -9.21
N ARG A 106 4.42 -16.15 -8.79
CA ARG A 106 4.65 -15.67 -7.42
C ARG A 106 4.50 -14.15 -7.30
N TRP A 107 3.70 -13.53 -8.17
CA TRP A 107 3.49 -12.09 -8.22
C TRP A 107 2.00 -11.73 -8.29
N GLY A 108 1.48 -11.04 -7.26
CA GLY A 108 0.18 -10.37 -7.35
C GLY A 108 0.33 -9.09 -8.16
N LEU A 109 -0.33 -8.95 -9.31
CA LEU A 109 -0.09 -7.83 -10.22
C LEU A 109 -0.43 -6.48 -9.57
N LYS A 110 -1.69 -6.34 -9.12
CA LYS A 110 -2.16 -5.17 -8.38
C LYS A 110 -1.40 -4.96 -7.07
N TYR A 111 -1.12 -6.05 -6.35
CA TYR A 111 -0.38 -6.02 -5.09
C TYR A 111 1.06 -5.52 -5.26
N SER A 112 1.74 -5.90 -6.35
CA SER A 112 3.11 -5.47 -6.63
C SER A 112 3.17 -3.96 -6.88
N ALA A 113 2.20 -3.39 -7.60
CA ALA A 113 2.07 -1.95 -7.77
C ALA A 113 1.85 -1.23 -6.42
N ALA A 114 0.99 -1.79 -5.56
CA ALA A 114 0.74 -1.27 -4.22
C ALA A 114 2.01 -1.29 -3.34
N LYS A 115 2.73 -2.41 -3.35
CA LYS A 115 3.99 -2.57 -2.62
C LYS A 115 5.06 -1.59 -3.10
N PHE A 116 5.16 -1.38 -4.41
CA PHE A 116 6.09 -0.42 -4.98
C PHE A 116 5.72 1.01 -4.55
N LEU A 117 4.44 1.40 -4.62
CA LEU A 117 4.01 2.71 -4.13
C LEU A 117 4.31 2.92 -2.65
N ASN A 118 4.05 1.91 -1.80
CA ASN A 118 4.38 1.99 -0.38
C ASN A 118 5.89 2.08 -0.14
N HIS A 119 6.70 1.36 -0.91
CA HIS A 119 8.17 1.51 -0.90
C HIS A 119 8.58 2.95 -1.22
N CYS A 120 7.90 3.61 -2.15
CA CYS A 120 8.10 5.02 -2.48
C CYS A 120 7.46 6.01 -1.49
N GLY A 121 6.94 5.55 -0.34
CA GLY A 121 6.29 6.41 0.66
C GLY A 121 4.90 6.92 0.26
N VAL A 122 4.29 6.36 -0.78
CA VAL A 122 2.91 6.66 -1.19
C VAL A 122 1.98 5.64 -0.57
N ALA A 123 1.22 6.05 0.44
CA ALA A 123 0.24 5.19 1.09
C ALA A 123 -0.81 4.68 0.08
N THR A 124 -1.06 3.38 0.09
CA THR A 124 -2.10 2.75 -0.73
C THR A 124 -3.13 2.07 0.16
N ASN A 125 -4.41 2.28 -0.14
CA ASN A 125 -5.52 1.62 0.55
C ASN A 125 -5.78 0.22 -0.03
N VAL A 126 -4.73 -0.52 -0.35
CA VAL A 126 -4.87 -1.96 -0.59
C VAL A 126 -4.77 -2.62 0.77
N THR A 127 -5.92 -3.06 1.28
CA THR A 127 -6.00 -3.96 2.43
C THR A 127 -5.04 -5.13 2.20
N GLY A 128 -3.99 -5.25 3.03
CA GLY A 128 -2.94 -6.27 2.91
C GLY A 128 -1.49 -5.76 2.87
N LEU A 129 -1.20 -4.51 3.24
CA LEU A 129 0.16 -3.93 3.23
C LEU A 129 0.62 -3.40 4.60
N ALA A 130 0.42 -4.19 5.65
CA ALA A 130 1.06 -4.02 6.95
C ALA A 130 2.20 -5.03 7.14
#